data_AF-A0A379G456-F1
#
_entry.id   AF-A0A379G456-F1
#
_cell.length_a   1.000
_cell.length_b   1.000
_cell.length_c   1.000
_cell.angle_alpha   90.00
_cell.angle_beta   90.00
_cell.angle_gamma   90.00
#
_symmetry.space_group_name_H-M   'P 1'
#
loop_
_entity.id
_entity.type
_entity.pdbx_description
1 polymer ?
#
loop_
_entity_poly.entity_id
_entity_poly.type
_entity_poly.pdbx_seq_one_letter_code
_entity_poly.pdbx_strand_id
1 'polypeptide(L)'
;MSYKFEDIDDSSISLDPQKMASATAILFPLLAHIATNNDREKIEELYKLFDLALEWNKETTCHDQIALIAKSTKFFLDGND
;
A
#
# COMPACT_ATOMS: atom_id res chain seq x y z
N MET A 1 -26.62 14.20 -6.41
CA MET A 1 -25.48 13.80 -7.27
C MET A 1 -25.13 12.40 -6.81
N SER A 2 -25.17 11.40 -7.69
CA SER A 2 -24.82 10.02 -7.34
C SER A 2 -23.49 9.68 -8.01
N TYR A 3 -22.61 9.02 -7.26
CA TYR A 3 -21.28 8.63 -7.72
C TYR A 3 -21.29 7.16 -8.14
N LYS A 4 -20.55 6.81 -9.20
CA LYS A 4 -20.51 5.44 -9.76
C LYS A 4 -20.13 4.33 -8.76
N PHE A 5 -19.48 4.68 -7.64
CA PHE A 5 -19.15 3.70 -6.61
C PHE A 5 -20.39 3.28 -5.77
N GLU A 6 -21.45 4.09 -5.77
CA GLU A 6 -22.69 3.83 -5.05
C GLU A 6 -23.55 2.75 -5.74
N ASP A 7 -23.24 2.42 -7.00
CA ASP A 7 -23.93 1.38 -7.78
C ASP A 7 -23.29 -0.03 -7.62
N ILE A 8 -22.20 -0.14 -6.84
CA ILE A 8 -21.53 -1.42 -6.60
C ILE A 8 -22.29 -2.18 -5.50
N ASP A 9 -22.77 -3.38 -5.83
CA ASP A 9 -23.35 -4.30 -4.84
C ASP A 9 -22.27 -4.84 -3.90
N ASP A 10 -22.20 -4.26 -2.70
CA ASP A 10 -21.26 -4.61 -1.65
C ASP A 10 -21.87 -5.52 -0.57
N SER A 11 -23.09 -6.03 -0.77
CA SER A 11 -23.83 -6.83 0.21
C SER A 11 -23.14 -8.14 0.59
N SER A 12 -22.23 -8.62 -0.26
CA SER A 12 -21.41 -9.80 -0.03
C SER A 12 -20.03 -9.50 0.56
N ILE A 13 -19.66 -8.23 0.69
CA ILE A 13 -18.35 -7.81 1.19
C ILE A 13 -18.37 -7.83 2.72
N SER A 14 -17.54 -8.70 3.32
CA SER A 14 -17.30 -8.69 4.76
C SER A 14 -16.40 -7.50 5.12
N LEU A 15 -17.00 -6.44 5.66
CA LEU A 15 -16.33 -5.22 6.14
C LEU A 15 -15.60 -5.43 7.48
N ASP A 16 -14.85 -6.53 7.62
CA ASP A 16 -13.99 -6.76 8.77
C ASP A 16 -12.79 -5.80 8.68
N PRO A 17 -12.69 -4.78 9.55
CA PRO A 17 -11.67 -3.75 9.45
C PRO A 17 -10.25 -4.32 9.58
N GLN A 18 -10.06 -5.41 10.33
CA GLN A 18 -8.76 -6.07 10.46
C GLN A 18 -8.37 -6.77 9.16
N LYS A 19 -9.32 -7.43 8.48
CA LYS A 19 -9.06 -8.04 7.17
C LYS A 19 -8.80 -7.00 6.10
N MET A 20 -9.55 -5.89 6.10
CA MET A 20 -9.31 -4.78 5.17
C MET A 20 -7.94 -4.14 5.39
N ALA A 21 -7.58 -3.84 6.65
CA ALA A 21 -6.25 -3.31 6.98
C ALA A 21 -5.12 -4.28 6.62
N SER A 22 -5.34 -5.59 6.82
CA SER A 22 -4.37 -6.62 6.44
C SER A 22 -4.25 -6.75 4.91
N ALA A 23 -5.35 -6.56 4.17
CA ALA A 23 -5.33 -6.55 2.71
C ALA A 23 -4.56 -5.35 2.14
N THR A 24 -4.52 -4.20 2.83
CA THR A 24 -3.77 -3.02 2.39
C THR A 24 -2.29 -3.34 2.15
N ALA A 25 -1.67 -4.13 3.04
CA ALA A 25 -0.27 -4.53 2.88
C ALA A 25 -0.01 -5.41 1.66
N ILE A 26 -1.05 -6.07 1.12
CA ILE A 26 -0.99 -6.93 -0.07
C ILE A 26 -1.35 -6.13 -1.34
N LEU A 27 -2.35 -5.24 -1.25
CA LEU A 27 -2.84 -4.46 -2.37
C LEU A 27 -1.89 -3.32 -2.75
N PHE A 28 -1.20 -2.72 -1.76
CA PHE A 28 -0.29 -1.61 -2.02
C PHE A 28 0.90 -2.01 -2.94
N PRO A 29 1.56 -3.16 -2.76
CA PRO A 29 2.58 -3.64 -3.70
C PRO A 29 2.11 -3.69 -5.17
N LEU A 30 0.87 -4.13 -5.41
CA LEU A 30 0.29 -4.17 -6.77
C LEU A 30 0.09 -2.76 -7.34
N LEU A 31 -0.43 -1.83 -6.53
CA LEU A 31 -0.58 -0.44 -6.92
C LEU A 31 0.78 0.21 -7.20
N ALA A 32 1.77 -0.05 -6.33
CA ALA A 32 3.13 0.46 -6.48
C ALA A 32 3.75 -0.01 -7.79
N HIS A 33 3.59 -1.29 -8.14
CA HIS A 33 4.07 -1.84 -9.41
C HIS A 33 3.45 -1.16 -10.63
N ILE A 34 2.14 -0.89 -10.60
CA ILE A 34 1.45 -0.15 -11.67
C ILE A 34 1.96 1.29 -11.76
N ALA A 35 2.14 1.95 -10.61
CA ALA A 35 2.54 3.36 -10.55
C ALA A 35 4.00 3.58 -10.99
N THR A 36 4.91 2.68 -10.62
CA THR A 36 6.31 2.75 -11.01
C THR A 36 6.53 2.20 -12.42
N ASN A 37 5.72 1.25 -12.87
CA ASN A 37 5.84 0.59 -14.18
C ASN A 37 7.27 0.04 -14.42
N ASN A 38 7.84 -0.60 -13.39
CA ASN A 38 9.22 -1.11 -13.36
C ASN A 38 10.31 -0.05 -13.66
N ASP A 39 9.98 1.23 -13.57
CA ASP A 39 10.95 2.31 -13.66
C ASP A 39 11.77 2.39 -12.37
N ARG A 40 13.07 2.15 -12.50
CA ARG A 40 13.99 2.09 -11.36
C ARG A 40 14.07 3.43 -10.60
N GLU A 41 14.01 4.57 -11.27
CA GLU A 41 14.07 5.87 -10.60
C GLU A 41 12.83 6.09 -9.75
N LYS A 42 11.66 5.71 -10.25
CA LYS A 42 10.39 5.80 -9.50
C LYS A 42 10.33 4.83 -8.33
N ILE A 43 10.89 3.63 -8.48
CA ILE A 43 11.00 2.65 -7.39
C ILE A 43 11.87 3.21 -6.26
N GLU A 44 13.04 3.77 -6.61
CA GLU A 44 13.94 4.40 -5.63
C GLU A 44 13.31 5.63 -4.97
N GLU A 45 12.54 6.43 -5.70
CA GLU A 45 11.77 7.55 -5.14
C GLU A 45 10.71 7.06 -4.14
N LEU A 46 9.97 6.01 -4.49
CA LEU A 46 8.99 5.38 -3.60
C LEU A 46 9.64 4.87 -2.31
N TYR A 47 10.83 4.27 -2.39
CA TYR A 47 11.57 3.81 -1.20
C TYR A 47 11.95 4.97 -0.28
N LYS A 48 12.40 6.10 -0.84
CA LYS A 48 12.67 7.31 -0.04
C LYS A 48 11.42 7.87 0.62
N LEU A 49 10.27 7.80 -0.06
CA LEU A 49 8.98 8.22 0.53
C LEU A 49 8.57 7.32 1.70
N PHE A 50 8.85 6.01 1.64
CA PHE A 50 8.66 5.12 2.78
C PHE A 50 9.56 5.50 3.97
N ASP A 51 10.83 5.78 3.73
CA ASP A 51 11.76 6.20 4.79
C ASP A 51 11.30 7.52 5.45
N LEU A 52 10.87 8.50 4.65
CA LEU A 52 10.29 9.75 5.14
C LEU A 52 9.03 9.51 5.98
N ALA A 53 8.14 8.62 5.51
CA ALA A 53 6.92 8.28 6.24
C ALA A 53 7.23 7.62 7.58
N LEU A 54 8.24 6.75 7.66
CA LEU A 54 8.69 6.14 8.91
C LEU A 54 9.23 7.18 9.89
N GLU A 55 10.11 8.08 9.42
CA GLU A 55 10.70 9.14 10.23
C GLU A 55 9.61 10.06 10.84
N TRP A 56 8.63 10.47 10.02
CA TRP A 56 7.52 11.32 10.47
C TRP A 56 6.59 10.64 11.47
N ASN A 57 6.55 9.31 11.48
CA ASN A 57 5.61 8.53 12.28
C ASN A 57 6.29 7.71 13.38
N LYS A 58 7.58 7.94 13.67
CA LYS A 58 8.40 7.13 14.59
C LYS A 58 7.82 6.91 16.00
N GLU A 59 7.02 7.85 16.50
CA GLU A 59 6.41 7.79 17.84
C GLU A 59 4.91 7.45 17.79
N THR A 60 4.39 7.10 16.61
CA THR A 60 2.97 6.84 16.40
C THR A 60 2.69 5.34 16.28
N THR A 61 1.46 4.95 16.56
CA THR A 61 1.02 3.54 16.50
C THR A 61 0.98 2.97 15.07
N CYS A 62 1.06 3.80 14.03
CA CYS A 62 1.04 3.34 12.64
C CYS A 62 2.44 3.07 12.07
N HIS A 63 3.51 3.37 12.80
CA HIS A 63 4.90 3.14 12.37
C HIS A 63 5.13 1.71 11.85
N ASP A 64 4.71 0.71 12.63
CA ASP A 64 4.95 -0.70 12.28
C ASP A 64 4.14 -1.16 11.07
N GLN A 65 2.96 -0.56 10.85
CA GLN A 65 2.15 -0.82 9.66
C GLN A 65 2.79 -0.22 8.41
N ILE A 66 3.35 0.99 8.50
CA ILE A 66 4.12 1.61 7.41
C ILE A 66 5.34 0.74 7.08
N ALA A 67 6.06 0.26 8.10
CA ALA A 67 7.22 -0.60 7.91
C ALA A 67 6.84 -1.93 7.23
N LEU A 68 5.71 -2.51 7.60
CA LEU A 68 5.20 -3.74 6.98
C LEU A 68 4.85 -3.53 5.50
N ILE A 69 4.15 -2.44 5.17
CA ILE A 69 3.80 -2.08 3.78
C ILE A 69 5.06 -1.86 2.96
N ALA A 70 6.03 -1.09 3.48
CA ALA A 70 7.28 -0.79 2.80
C ALA A 70 8.08 -2.06 2.49
N LYS A 71 8.25 -2.96 3.48
CA LYS A 71 8.97 -4.24 3.31
C LYS A 71 8.29 -5.16 2.30
N SER A 72 6.97 -5.28 2.37
CA SER A 72 6.19 -6.13 1.45
C SER A 72 6.25 -5.59 0.02
N THR A 73 6.18 -4.27 -0.13
CA THR A 73 6.28 -3.59 -1.42
C THR A 73 7.67 -3.76 -2.02
N LYS A 74 8.73 -3.55 -1.23
CA LYS A 74 10.12 -3.77 -1.67
C LYS A 74 10.34 -5.21 -2.14
N PHE A 75 9.91 -6.19 -1.35
CA PHE A 75 10.02 -7.61 -1.71
C PHE A 75 9.34 -7.92 -3.05
N PHE A 76 8.15 -7.36 -3.27
CA PHE A 76 7.40 -7.57 -4.51
C PHE A 76 8.05 -6.88 -5.72
N LEU A 77 8.54 -5.66 -5.56
CA LEU A 77 9.13 -4.89 -6.67
C LEU A 77 10.53 -5.40 -7.02
N ASP A 78 11.37 -5.72 -6.03
CA ASP A 78 12.73 -6.23 -6.24
C ASP A 78 12.72 -7.73 -6.64
N GLY A 79 11.67 -8.47 -6.31
CA GLY A 79 11.53 -9.91 -6.61
C GLY A 79 10.87 -10.23 -7.95
N ASN A 80 10.39 -9.22 -8.68
CA ASN A 80 9.81 -9.34 -10.02
C ASN A 80 10.80 -8.95 -11.15
N ASP A 81 12.11 -8.84 -10.85
CA ASP A 81 13.17 -8.77 -11.86
C ASP A 81 13.29 -10.07 -12.67
#